data_AF-A0AA37TSB9-F1
#
_entry.id   AF-A0AA37TSB9-F1
#
_cell.length_a   1.000
_cell.length_b   1.000
_cell.length_c   1.000
_cell.angle_alpha   90.00
_cell.angle_beta   90.00
_cell.angle_gamma   90.00
#
_symmetry.space_group_name_H-M   'P 1'
#
loop_
_entity.id
_entity.type
_entity.pdbx_description
1 polymer ?
#
loop_
_entity_poly.entity_id
_entity_poly.type
_entity_poly.pdbx_seq_one_letter_code
_entity_poly.pdbx_strand_id
1 'polypeptide(L)'
;MSGPDLEQAAKIIAENVVSALMRDQRSPLRDTVMSRDAAMTAIMVELLRVMPTEDSERLAEACNRGIGELAITGMLGSRVGAVDPDDGSVTMRQE
;
A
#
# COMPACT_ATOMS: atom_id res chain seq x y z
N MET A 1 2.26 -16.20 -18.25
CA MET A 1 1.25 -16.65 -17.27
C MET A 1 1.07 -15.50 -16.31
N SER A 2 0.14 -14.57 -16.57
CA SER A 2 0.35 -13.18 -16.10
C SER A 2 -0.92 -12.45 -15.67
N GLY A 3 -1.93 -13.18 -15.19
CA GLY A 3 -3.21 -12.60 -14.72
C GLY A 3 -3.40 -12.75 -13.22
N PRO A 4 -3.57 -13.98 -12.70
CA PRO A 4 -3.90 -14.22 -11.29
C PRO A 4 -2.72 -13.97 -10.33
N ASP A 5 -1.49 -14.20 -10.77
CA ASP A 5 -0.31 -14.09 -9.89
C ASP A 5 0.03 -12.63 -9.54
N LEU A 6 -0.18 -11.71 -10.49
CA LEU A 6 0.06 -10.28 -10.27
C LEU A 6 -1.01 -9.65 -9.39
N GLU A 7 -2.28 -10.03 -9.58
CA GLU A 7 -3.37 -9.57 -8.73
C GLU A 7 -3.21 -10.08 -7.29
N GLN A 8 -2.81 -11.34 -7.13
CA GLN A 8 -2.53 -11.90 -5.81
C GLN A 8 -1.33 -11.23 -5.13
N ALA A 9 -0.25 -10.97 -5.87
CA ALA A 9 0.92 -10.26 -5.33
C ALA A 9 0.58 -8.80 -4.95
N ALA A 10 -0.14 -8.08 -5.82
CA ALA A 10 -0.61 -6.73 -5.51
C ALA A 10 -1.50 -6.69 -4.27
N LYS A 11 -2.37 -7.71 -4.11
CA LYS A 11 -3.22 -7.86 -2.94
C LYS A 11 -2.40 -8.06 -1.66
N ILE A 12 -1.40 -8.94 -1.67
CA ILE A 12 -0.53 -9.19 -0.51
C ILE A 12 0.21 -7.91 -0.10
N ILE A 13 0.79 -7.19 -1.07
CA ILE A 13 1.45 -5.91 -0.81
C ILE A 13 0.47 -4.91 -0.20
N ALA A 14 -0.73 -4.75 -0.80
CA ALA A 14 -1.75 -3.83 -0.28
C ALA A 14 -2.18 -4.19 1.14
N GLU A 15 -2.38 -5.47 1.46
CA GLU A 15 -2.71 -5.95 2.81
C GLU A 15 -1.59 -5.61 3.81
N ASN A 16 -0.34 -5.80 3.42
CA ASN A 16 0.82 -5.49 4.27
C ASN A 16 0.95 -3.99 4.54
N VAL A 17 0.77 -3.14 3.51
CA VAL A 17 0.78 -1.69 3.66
C VAL A 17 -0.35 -1.24 4.60
N VAL A 18 -1.59 -1.66 4.34
CA VAL A 18 -2.74 -1.28 5.17
C VAL A 18 -2.57 -1.76 6.60
N SER A 19 -2.07 -2.99 6.80
CA SER A 19 -1.77 -3.53 8.13
C SER A 19 -0.70 -2.71 8.86
N ALA A 20 0.36 -2.29 8.16
CA ALA A 20 1.40 -1.44 8.73
C ALA A 20 0.84 -0.06 9.12
N LEU A 21 0.00 0.54 8.28
CA LEU A 21 -0.66 1.81 8.57
C LEU A 21 -1.63 1.70 9.76
N MET A 22 -2.39 0.61 9.87
CA MET A 22 -3.30 0.39 11.00
C MET A 22 -2.57 0.19 12.34
N ARG A 23 -1.29 -0.23 12.32
CA ARG A 23 -0.47 -0.31 13.54
C ARG A 23 -0.14 1.07 14.09
N ASP A 24 -0.09 2.10 13.25
CA ASP A 24 0.07 3.49 13.69
C ASP A 24 -1.19 3.95 14.44
N GLN A 25 -1.03 4.42 15.67
CA GLN A 25 -2.14 4.89 16.51
C GLN A 25 -2.82 6.14 15.97
N ARG A 26 -2.13 6.90 15.11
CA ARG A 26 -2.67 8.12 14.50
C ARG A 26 -3.32 7.86 13.15
N SER A 27 -3.34 6.61 12.69
CA SER A 27 -3.90 6.27 11.40
C SER A 27 -5.44 6.27 11.44
N PRO A 28 -6.10 7.10 10.63
CA PRO A 28 -7.56 7.10 10.51
C PRO A 28 -8.08 5.88 9.73
N LEU A 29 -7.19 5.02 9.18
CA LEU A 29 -7.60 3.72 8.65
C LEU A 29 -8.15 2.78 9.74
N ARG A 30 -7.89 3.09 11.01
CA ARG A 30 -8.43 2.35 12.16
C ARG A 30 -9.89 2.67 12.45
N ASP A 31 -10.40 3.81 11.94
CA ASP A 31 -11.69 4.34 12.35
C ASP A 31 -12.85 3.51 11.79
N THR A 32 -12.72 2.99 10.56
CA THR A 32 -13.77 2.18 9.93
C THR A 32 -13.23 1.08 9.02
N VAL A 33 -13.97 -0.03 8.90
CA VAL A 33 -13.70 -1.09 7.92
C VAL A 33 -13.76 -0.55 6.49
N MET A 34 -14.68 0.39 6.21
CA MET A 34 -14.79 1.01 4.89
C MET A 34 -13.52 1.78 4.50
N SER A 35 -12.86 2.43 5.46
CA SER A 35 -11.59 3.13 5.23
C SER A 35 -10.47 2.15 4.86
N ARG A 36 -10.44 0.97 5.50
CA ARG A 36 -9.51 -0.11 5.19
C ARG A 36 -9.70 -0.64 3.77
N ASP A 37 -10.94 -0.95 3.38
CA ASP A 37 -11.25 -1.53 2.07
C ASP A 37 -11.00 -0.52 0.94
N ALA A 38 -11.29 0.77 1.18
CA ALA A 38 -10.96 1.84 0.25
C ALA A 38 -9.44 1.97 0.04
N ALA A 39 -8.65 1.95 1.13
CA ALA A 39 -7.19 1.95 1.09
C ALA A 39 -6.62 0.78 0.32
N MET A 40 -7.11 -0.42 0.63
CA MET A 40 -6.70 -1.63 -0.06
C MET A 40 -6.98 -1.54 -1.56
N THR A 41 -8.18 -1.09 -1.95
CA THR A 41 -8.56 -0.93 -3.36
C THR A 41 -7.69 0.10 -4.09
N ALA A 42 -7.50 1.29 -3.51
CA ALA A 42 -6.71 2.35 -4.13
C ALA A 42 -5.24 1.92 -4.34
N ILE A 43 -4.64 1.27 -3.33
CA ILE A 43 -3.27 0.76 -3.41
C ILE A 43 -3.15 -0.34 -4.48
N MET A 44 -4.10 -1.28 -4.54
CA MET A 44 -4.09 -2.34 -5.55
C MET A 44 -4.16 -1.78 -6.98
N VAL A 45 -5.00 -0.78 -7.23
CA VAL A 45 -5.10 -0.12 -8.54
C VAL A 45 -3.76 0.48 -8.96
N GLU A 46 -3.06 1.16 -8.05
CA GLU A 46 -1.76 1.76 -8.34
C GLU A 46 -0.65 0.72 -8.54
N LEU A 47 -0.65 -0.36 -7.75
CA LEU A 47 0.32 -1.46 -7.88
C LEU A 47 0.18 -2.15 -9.24
N LEU A 48 -1.05 -2.48 -9.64
CA LEU A 48 -1.32 -3.14 -10.93
C LEU A 48 -0.91 -2.29 -12.14
N ARG A 49 -0.78 -0.97 -12.00
CA ARG A 49 -0.27 -0.08 -13.07
C ARG A 49 1.24 -0.16 -13.24
N VAL A 50 1.97 -0.55 -12.21
CA VAL A 50 3.45 -0.62 -12.24
C VAL A 50 3.99 -2.04 -12.28
N MET A 51 3.18 -3.03 -11.90
CA MET A 51 3.55 -4.45 -11.96
C MET A 51 3.45 -5.03 -13.38
N PRO A 52 4.31 -6.02 -13.72
CA PRO A 52 5.40 -6.55 -12.90
C PRO A 52 6.59 -5.58 -12.84
N THR A 53 7.20 -5.47 -11.66
CA THR A 53 8.42 -4.69 -11.44
C THR A 53 9.19 -5.27 -10.26
N GLU A 54 10.52 -5.32 -10.36
CA GLU A 54 11.42 -5.68 -9.25
C GLU A 54 11.93 -4.44 -8.51
N ASP A 55 11.57 -3.25 -8.98
CA ASP A 55 11.96 -1.98 -8.37
C ASP A 55 11.14 -1.68 -7.11
N SER A 56 11.81 -1.81 -5.96
CA SER A 56 11.25 -1.56 -4.64
C SER A 56 10.75 -0.13 -4.43
N GLU A 57 11.46 0.87 -4.97
CA GLU A 57 11.10 2.28 -4.83
C GLU A 57 9.86 2.59 -5.67
N ARG A 58 9.79 2.06 -6.89
CA ARG A 58 8.64 2.22 -7.77
C ARG A 58 7.35 1.63 -7.19
N LEU A 59 7.45 0.49 -6.49
CA LEU A 59 6.33 -0.10 -5.75
C LEU A 59 5.93 0.78 -4.55
N ALA A 60 6.91 1.26 -3.79
CA ALA A 60 6.66 2.16 -2.66
C ALA A 60 5.94 3.46 -3.10
N GLU A 61 6.37 4.06 -4.20
CA GLU A 61 5.71 5.23 -4.80
C GLU A 61 4.27 4.94 -5.21
N ALA A 62 4.01 3.77 -5.81
CA ALA A 62 2.64 3.35 -6.17
C ALA A 62 1.74 3.24 -4.93
N CYS A 63 2.23 2.61 -3.86
CA CYS A 63 1.50 2.55 -2.60
C CYS A 63 1.21 3.95 -2.05
N ASN A 64 2.20 4.84 -2.05
CA ASN A 64 2.04 6.22 -1.56
C ASN A 64 1.05 7.04 -2.40
N ARG A 65 0.97 6.81 -3.72
CA ARG A 65 -0.06 7.43 -4.56
C ARG A 65 -1.46 6.96 -4.17
N GLY A 66 -1.67 5.66 -4.01
CA GLY A 66 -2.97 5.12 -3.57
C GLY A 66 -3.38 5.61 -2.18
N ILE A 67 -2.43 5.75 -1.27
CA ILE A 67 -2.65 6.37 0.05
C ILE A 67 -3.04 7.85 -0.08
N GLY A 68 -2.35 8.59 -0.93
CA GLY A 68 -2.56 10.01 -1.16
C GLY A 68 -3.90 10.34 -1.83
N GLU A 69 -4.36 9.51 -2.77
CA GLU A 69 -5.65 9.68 -3.46
C GLU A 69 -6.85 9.65 -2.50
N LEU A 70 -6.74 8.91 -1.40
CA LEU A 70 -7.80 8.82 -0.40
C LEU A 70 -7.87 10.06 0.50
N ALA A 71 -7.01 11.07 0.27
CA ALA A 71 -6.93 12.31 1.03
C ALA A 71 -7.11 12.03 2.52
N ILE A 72 -6.40 11.00 3.00
CA ILE A 72 -6.38 10.59 4.39
C ILE A 72 -5.63 11.68 5.14
N THR A 73 -6.37 12.73 5.42
CA THR A 73 -5.94 14.07 5.84
C THR A 73 -5.28 14.06 7.22
N GLY A 74 -5.24 12.89 7.88
CA GLY A 74 -4.51 12.62 9.12
C GLY A 74 -3.23 11.77 8.98
N MET A 75 -2.93 11.15 7.84
CA MET A 75 -1.71 10.33 7.66
C MET A 75 -0.48 11.16 7.25
N LEU A 76 -0.30 12.33 7.85
CA LEU A 76 0.79 13.26 7.53
C LEU A 76 2.18 12.81 8.03
N GLY A 77 2.38 11.55 8.41
CA GLY A 77 3.65 11.13 9.03
C GLY A 77 4.12 9.71 8.77
N SER A 78 3.37 8.85 8.07
CA SER A 78 3.77 7.47 7.82
C SER A 78 3.65 7.14 6.35
N ARG A 79 4.79 6.92 5.68
CA ARG A 79 4.87 6.61 4.25
C ARG A 79 5.51 5.26 4.01
N VAL A 80 5.20 4.65 2.89
CA VAL A 80 5.91 3.47 2.41
C VAL A 80 7.27 3.90 1.89
N GLY A 81 8.35 3.35 2.46
CA GLY A 81 9.72 3.66 2.07
C GLY A 81 10.36 2.62 1.16
N ALA A 82 9.92 1.38 1.22
CA ALA A 82 10.35 0.28 0.36
C ALA A 82 9.31 -0.85 0.39
N VAL A 83 9.17 -1.56 -0.73
CA VAL A 83 8.38 -2.78 -0.86
C VAL A 83 9.28 -3.86 -1.46
N ASP A 84 9.33 -5.02 -0.84
CA ASP A 84 10.00 -6.19 -1.41
C ASP A 84 9.06 -6.85 -2.43
N PRO A 85 9.44 -6.95 -3.72
CA PRO A 85 8.62 -7.56 -4.76
C PRO A 85 8.46 -9.08 -4.61
N ASP A 86 9.36 -9.76 -3.88
CA ASP A 86 9.39 -11.22 -3.80
C ASP A 86 8.41 -11.76 -2.75
N ASP A 87 8.35 -11.11 -1.58
CA ASP A 87 7.51 -11.54 -0.45
C ASP A 87 6.43 -10.52 -0.06
N GLY A 88 6.43 -9.33 -0.68
CA GLY A 88 5.50 -8.25 -0.40
C GLY A 88 5.74 -7.53 0.92
N SER A 89 6.89 -7.73 1.57
CA SER A 89 7.29 -7.06 2.81
C SER A 89 7.38 -5.56 2.61
N VAL A 90 6.93 -4.79 3.62
CA VAL A 90 6.83 -3.33 3.53
C VAL A 90 7.65 -2.68 4.64
N THR A 91 8.49 -1.73 4.27
CA THR A 91 9.18 -0.86 5.22
C THR A 91 8.52 0.51 5.27
N MET A 92 8.09 0.93 6.45
CA MET A 92 7.52 2.26 6.68
C MET A 92 8.63 3.26 7.03
N ARG A 93 8.51 4.50 6.56
CA ARG A 93 9.33 5.65 6.96
C ARG A 93 8.44 6.66 7.66
N GLN A 94 8.93 7.18 8.77
CA GLN A 94 8.32 8.31 9.46
C GLN A 94 8.85 9.60 8.81
N GLU A 95 7.96 10.51 8.44
CA GLU A 95 8.32 11.89 8.06
C GLU A 95 8.39 12.81 9.28
#